data_AF-A0A3A5KZT6-F1
#
_entry.id   AF-A0A3A5KZT6-F1
#
_cell.length_a   1.000
_cell.length_b   1.000
_cell.length_c   1.000
_cell.angle_alpha   90.00
_cell.angle_beta   90.00
_cell.angle_gamma   90.00
#
_symmetry.space_group_name_H-M   'P 1'
#
loop_
_entity.id
_entity.type
_entity.pdbx_description
1 polymer ?
#
loop_
_entity_poly.entity_id
_entity_poly.type
_entity_poly.pdbx_seq_one_letter_code
_entity_poly.pdbx_strand_id
1 'polypeptide(L)'
;MAEQSTLSSSVTGTSMDVSTVGGSLKQFGDGAVRVRVMGTPRSGTNLAKYLVERYLKVPVVFDEGFWKHGIFPALMSGRDLQYGELPIVVMSKDPVTQLLSWYRLARNDGIFKPSGYLSSFLTGPFEIRQDFTEPKQMEYRYRNPSDYWNQFYFAMEALRRTGAPVHFVCYEELASFPASSLNSISRFLDLSSPFDAGSAVAMPQHALGASNDIDQAGSSTENQTPFDPARAELASALARIGWRNAMTILRDIDDDVMSATGRAGFRKMCRDAAGPAAMLRSLVGFW
;
A
#
# COMPACT_ATOMS: atom_id res chain seq x y z
N MET A 1 -42.32 -9.41 68.18
CA MET A 1 -43.54 -8.73 67.72
C MET A 1 -43.34 -8.50 66.23
N ALA A 2 -44.00 -9.33 65.39
CA ALA A 2 -44.09 -9.28 63.91
C ALA A 2 -42.74 -9.31 63.14
N GLU A 3 -42.57 -9.82 61.91
CA GLU A 3 -43.39 -10.53 60.92
C GLU A 3 -42.42 -11.12 59.88
N GLN A 4 -42.91 -12.08 59.11
CA GLN A 4 -42.26 -12.76 57.98
C GLN A 4 -42.01 -11.82 56.77
N SER A 5 -41.10 -12.18 55.85
CA SER A 5 -41.48 -12.51 54.45
C SER A 5 -40.28 -12.47 53.48
N THR A 6 -40.21 -13.54 52.69
CA THR A 6 -39.47 -13.83 51.45
C THR A 6 -39.77 -12.90 50.27
N LEU A 7 -38.84 -12.84 49.28
CA LEU A 7 -39.00 -12.95 47.81
C LEU A 7 -37.71 -12.41 47.13
N SER A 8 -36.86 -13.20 46.48
CA SER A 8 -36.99 -13.81 45.14
C SER A 8 -37.40 -12.81 44.04
N SER A 9 -36.44 -12.39 43.22
CA SER A 9 -36.71 -12.00 41.83
C SER A 9 -35.67 -12.61 40.88
N SER A 10 -36.21 -13.46 40.02
CA SER A 10 -35.62 -14.01 38.81
C SER A 10 -35.25 -12.90 37.82
N VAL A 11 -34.01 -12.88 37.33
CA VAL A 11 -33.68 -12.19 36.08
C VAL A 11 -33.55 -13.24 34.99
N THR A 12 -34.57 -13.24 34.14
CA THR A 12 -34.66 -13.93 32.86
C THR A 12 -33.46 -13.59 31.98
N GLY A 13 -32.82 -14.63 31.45
CA GLY A 13 -31.81 -14.52 30.42
C GLY A 13 -32.41 -13.95 29.14
N THR A 14 -31.95 -12.77 28.76
CA THR A 14 -32.18 -12.22 27.42
C THR A 14 -31.01 -12.64 26.55
N SER A 15 -31.31 -13.58 25.65
CA SER A 15 -30.57 -13.90 24.43
C SER A 15 -29.92 -12.64 23.84
N MET A 16 -28.59 -12.59 23.81
CA MET A 16 -27.86 -11.59 23.03
C MET A 16 -28.08 -11.90 21.55
N ASP A 17 -28.89 -11.06 20.92
CA ASP A 17 -29.03 -10.98 19.47
C ASP A 17 -27.68 -10.56 18.87
N VAL A 18 -27.07 -11.48 18.13
CA VAL A 18 -25.84 -11.22 17.36
C VAL A 18 -26.26 -10.52 16.08
N SER A 19 -26.61 -9.24 16.20
CA SER A 19 -26.90 -8.40 15.05
C SER A 19 -25.61 -7.73 14.58
N THR A 20 -24.99 -8.35 13.58
CA THR A 20 -24.26 -7.75 12.46
C THR A 20 -23.58 -6.39 12.72
N VAL A 21 -22.27 -6.42 13.00
CA VAL A 21 -21.38 -5.26 12.88
C VAL A 21 -21.17 -4.96 11.39
N GLY A 22 -22.20 -4.39 10.75
CA GLY A 22 -22.13 -3.78 9.44
C GLY A 22 -21.81 -2.31 9.62
N GLY A 23 -20.53 -1.95 9.54
CA GLY A 23 -20.12 -0.55 9.48
C GLY A 23 -20.68 0.09 8.22
N SER A 24 -21.72 0.91 8.36
CA SER A 24 -22.25 1.74 7.28
C SER A 24 -21.16 2.73 6.85
N LEU A 25 -20.69 2.60 5.60
CA LEU A 25 -19.86 3.60 4.92
C LEU A 25 -20.65 4.91 4.91
N LYS A 26 -20.27 5.86 5.77
CA LYS A 26 -20.92 7.18 5.81
C LYS A 26 -20.62 7.92 4.50
N GLN A 27 -21.69 8.15 3.74
CA GLN A 27 -21.69 9.06 2.61
C GLN A 27 -21.50 10.50 3.12
N PHE A 28 -20.35 11.11 2.85
CA PHE A 28 -20.14 12.54 3.05
C PHE A 28 -20.27 13.25 1.70
N GLY A 29 -21.32 14.07 1.55
CA GLY A 29 -21.46 15.09 0.49
C GLY A 29 -21.63 14.54 -0.94
N ASP A 30 -22.85 14.69 -1.47
CA ASP A 30 -23.24 14.43 -2.88
C ASP A 30 -23.14 12.98 -3.40
N GLY A 31 -23.35 11.99 -2.50
CA GLY A 31 -23.79 10.63 -2.88
C GLY A 31 -22.73 9.72 -3.54
N ALA A 32 -21.52 10.20 -3.81
CA ALA A 32 -20.44 9.38 -4.38
C ALA A 32 -19.52 8.81 -3.29
N VAL A 33 -19.31 7.49 -3.30
CA VAL A 33 -18.26 6.83 -2.50
C VAL A 33 -16.92 7.41 -2.92
N ARG A 34 -16.15 7.95 -1.97
CA ARG A 34 -14.74 8.35 -2.16
C ARG A 34 -13.85 7.24 -1.61
N VAL A 35 -12.66 7.07 -2.18
CA VAL A 35 -11.70 6.05 -1.72
C VAL A 35 -10.34 6.68 -1.44
N ARG A 36 -9.70 6.26 -0.35
CA ARG A 36 -8.31 6.60 -0.07
C ARG A 36 -7.40 5.58 -0.73
N VAL A 37 -6.43 6.04 -1.52
CA VAL A 37 -5.36 5.17 -2.04
C VAL A 37 -4.08 5.42 -1.26
N MET A 38 -3.51 4.36 -0.72
CA MET A 38 -2.27 4.42 0.07
C MET A 38 -1.25 3.40 -0.42
N GLY A 39 -0.02 3.51 0.04
CA GLY A 39 1.06 2.59 -0.29
C GLY A 39 2.39 3.25 -0.04
N THR A 40 3.47 2.48 0.05
CA THR A 40 4.80 3.09 0.14
C THR A 40 5.14 3.86 -1.14
N PRO A 41 6.11 4.80 -1.15
CA PRO A 41 6.48 5.53 -2.36
C PRO A 41 6.80 4.58 -3.51
N ARG A 42 6.45 4.93 -4.75
CA ARG A 42 6.72 4.10 -5.96
C ARG A 42 6.02 2.73 -6.01
N SER A 43 4.99 2.51 -5.20
CA SER A 43 4.15 1.29 -5.20
C SER A 43 3.04 1.27 -6.25
N GLY A 44 2.89 2.34 -7.04
CA GLY A 44 1.85 2.44 -8.07
C GLY A 44 0.57 3.13 -7.63
N THR A 45 0.56 3.86 -6.52
CA THR A 45 -0.58 4.67 -6.04
C THR A 45 -1.16 5.58 -7.12
N ASN A 46 -0.31 6.20 -7.95
CA ASN A 46 -0.78 7.11 -9.01
C ASN A 46 -1.43 6.34 -10.17
N LEU A 47 -0.95 5.13 -10.48
CA LEU A 47 -1.59 4.25 -11.46
C LEU A 47 -2.96 3.81 -10.95
N ALA A 48 -3.06 3.41 -9.68
CA ALA A 48 -4.32 3.03 -9.07
C ALA A 48 -5.31 4.20 -9.08
N LYS A 49 -4.88 5.40 -8.68
CA LYS A 49 -5.69 6.63 -8.78
C LYS A 49 -6.24 6.83 -10.20
N TYR A 50 -5.35 6.86 -11.19
CA TYR A 50 -5.71 7.04 -12.60
C TYR A 50 -6.76 6.02 -13.06
N LEU A 51 -6.54 4.73 -12.78
CA LEU A 51 -7.43 3.67 -13.23
C LEU A 51 -8.79 3.69 -12.50
N VAL A 52 -8.79 3.89 -11.18
CA VAL A 52 -10.01 3.94 -10.36
C VAL A 52 -10.88 5.13 -10.78
N GLU A 53 -10.32 6.33 -10.90
CA GLU A 53 -11.07 7.51 -11.32
C GLU A 53 -11.60 7.36 -12.75
N ARG A 54 -10.76 6.84 -13.66
CA ARG A 54 -11.12 6.69 -15.07
C ARG A 54 -12.21 5.65 -15.29
N TYR A 55 -12.11 4.49 -14.66
CA TYR A 55 -12.94 3.32 -14.97
C TYR A 55 -14.06 3.08 -13.95
N LEU A 56 -13.84 3.36 -12.67
CA LEU A 56 -14.86 3.17 -11.62
C LEU A 56 -15.66 4.46 -11.35
N LYS A 57 -15.18 5.62 -11.82
CA LYS A 57 -15.78 6.93 -11.56
C LYS A 57 -15.86 7.28 -10.07
N VAL A 58 -14.97 6.69 -9.28
CA VAL A 58 -14.83 6.90 -7.84
C VAL A 58 -13.73 7.95 -7.61
N PRO A 59 -14.01 9.07 -6.93
CA PRO A 59 -12.97 10.05 -6.58
C PRO A 59 -11.91 9.45 -5.64
N VAL A 60 -10.64 9.71 -5.93
CA VAL A 60 -9.50 9.19 -5.15
C VAL A 60 -8.78 10.31 -4.42
N VAL A 61 -8.62 10.11 -3.11
CA VAL A 61 -7.82 10.97 -2.23
C VAL A 61 -6.57 10.22 -1.74
N PHE A 62 -5.51 10.95 -1.45
CA PHE A 62 -4.23 10.44 -0.95
C PHE A 62 -3.99 10.75 0.54
N ASP A 63 -4.07 12.03 0.89
CA ASP A 63 -3.54 12.62 2.13
C ASP A 63 -4.67 13.17 3.04
N GLU A 64 -5.95 12.90 2.73
CA GLU A 64 -7.09 13.22 3.61
C GLU A 64 -6.95 12.49 4.96
N GLY A 65 -6.51 13.20 6.00
CA GLY A 65 -6.35 12.73 7.37
C GLY A 65 -4.91 12.44 7.80
N PHE A 66 -4.09 11.82 6.94
CA PHE A 66 -2.70 11.46 7.24
C PHE A 66 -1.92 11.20 5.96
N TRP A 67 -0.59 11.32 6.04
CA TRP A 67 0.30 11.18 4.89
C TRP A 67 0.25 9.77 4.27
N LYS A 68 0.03 9.69 2.95
CA LYS A 68 -0.17 8.43 2.21
C LYS A 68 0.98 7.40 2.31
N HIS A 69 2.17 7.85 2.66
CA HIS A 69 3.39 7.04 2.79
C HIS A 69 3.82 6.83 4.25
N GLY A 70 3.16 7.49 5.20
CA GLY A 70 3.47 7.37 6.62
C GLY A 70 2.90 6.07 7.22
N ILE A 71 3.54 5.59 8.28
CA ILE A 71 2.92 4.59 9.14
C ILE A 71 1.71 5.24 9.82
N PHE A 72 0.58 4.56 9.74
CA PHE A 72 -0.69 5.03 10.27
C PHE A 72 -0.56 5.41 11.77
N PRO A 73 -0.72 6.68 12.16
CA PRO A 73 -0.73 7.04 13.57
C PRO A 73 -2.04 6.53 14.18
N ALA A 74 -1.96 5.85 15.32
CA ALA A 74 -3.16 5.50 16.08
C ALA A 74 -3.79 6.78 16.65
N LEU A 75 -4.62 7.45 15.85
CA LEU A 75 -5.39 8.60 16.29
C LEU A 75 -6.48 8.10 17.22
N MET A 76 -6.50 8.60 18.45
CA MET A 76 -7.46 8.19 19.48
C MET A 76 -8.38 9.36 19.80
N SER A 77 -9.68 9.13 19.77
CA SER A 77 -10.66 9.99 20.44
C SER A 77 -11.26 9.18 21.59
N GLY A 78 -10.79 9.44 22.80
CA GLY A 78 -11.06 8.54 23.93
C GLY A 78 -10.43 7.17 23.71
N ARG A 79 -11.23 6.11 23.62
CA ARG A 79 -10.78 4.72 23.36
C ARG A 79 -10.98 4.28 21.91
N ASP A 80 -11.63 5.11 21.09
CA ASP A 80 -11.96 4.73 19.73
C ASP A 80 -10.83 5.13 18.78
N LEU A 81 -10.39 4.16 17.98
CA LEU A 81 -9.41 4.38 16.92
C LEU A 81 -10.08 5.11 15.76
N GLN A 82 -9.53 6.26 15.36
CA GLN A 82 -9.98 7.02 14.20
C GLN A 82 -9.04 6.80 13.03
N TYR A 83 -9.58 6.40 11.87
CA TYR A 83 -8.80 6.12 10.65
C TYR A 83 -9.32 6.81 9.38
N GLY A 84 -10.18 7.80 9.58
CA GLY A 84 -10.98 8.41 8.52
C GLY A 84 -12.04 7.42 8.04
N GLU A 85 -13.26 7.89 7.83
CA GLU A 85 -14.40 7.02 7.51
C GLU A 85 -14.38 6.49 6.05
N LEU A 86 -13.25 6.59 5.35
CA LEU A 86 -13.10 6.22 3.95
C LEU A 86 -12.55 4.79 3.80
N PRO A 87 -13.04 4.01 2.82
CA PRO A 87 -12.41 2.77 2.42
C PRO A 87 -10.99 3.04 1.90
N ILE A 88 -10.06 2.14 2.21
CA ILE A 88 -8.63 2.29 1.91
C ILE A 88 -8.20 1.19 0.94
N VAL A 89 -7.76 1.59 -0.25
CA VAL A 89 -7.05 0.72 -1.19
C VAL A 89 -5.55 0.89 -0.98
N VAL A 90 -4.87 -0.18 -0.58
CA VAL A 90 -3.43 -0.17 -0.29
C VAL A 90 -2.67 -0.84 -1.42
N MET A 91 -1.92 -0.04 -2.16
CA MET A 91 -0.98 -0.50 -3.17
C MET A 91 0.23 -1.14 -2.51
N SER A 92 0.44 -2.41 -2.82
CA SER A 92 1.62 -3.17 -2.44
C SER A 92 2.43 -3.54 -3.66
N LYS A 93 3.74 -3.33 -3.61
CA LYS A 93 4.68 -3.77 -4.64
C LYS A 93 5.69 -4.72 -4.01
N ASP A 94 6.13 -5.72 -4.76
CA ASP A 94 7.05 -6.71 -4.23
C ASP A 94 8.35 -6.05 -3.73
N PRO A 95 8.92 -6.52 -2.62
CA PRO A 95 10.02 -5.81 -1.96
C PRO A 95 11.28 -5.73 -2.83
N VAL A 96 11.51 -6.65 -3.77
CA VAL A 96 12.68 -6.62 -4.65
C VAL A 96 12.56 -5.46 -5.65
N THR A 97 11.44 -5.38 -6.36
CA THR A 97 11.21 -4.31 -7.33
C THR A 97 10.98 -2.95 -6.65
N GLN A 98 10.38 -2.95 -5.45
CA GLN A 98 10.11 -1.77 -4.65
C GLN A 98 11.39 -1.12 -4.12
N LEU A 99 12.28 -1.88 -3.47
CA LEU A 99 13.53 -1.34 -2.91
C LEU A 99 14.50 -0.91 -4.02
N LEU A 100 14.54 -1.62 -5.15
CA LEU A 100 15.30 -1.16 -6.33
C LEU A 100 14.77 0.19 -6.85
N SER A 101 13.45 0.39 -6.81
CA SER A 101 12.84 1.66 -7.21
C SER A 101 13.18 2.79 -6.24
N TRP A 102 13.24 2.50 -4.93
CA TRP A 102 13.68 3.48 -3.93
C TRP A 102 15.15 3.83 -4.03
N TYR A 103 16.02 2.85 -4.24
CA TYR A 103 17.46 3.12 -4.43
C TYR A 103 17.69 4.07 -5.62
N ARG A 104 16.95 3.89 -6.72
CA ARG A 104 17.01 4.80 -7.87
C ARG A 104 16.49 6.19 -7.54
N LEU A 105 15.42 6.29 -6.73
CA LEU A 105 14.85 7.57 -6.32
C LEU A 105 15.79 8.33 -5.37
N ALA A 106 16.44 7.62 -4.45
CA ALA A 106 17.39 8.20 -3.48
C ALA A 106 18.59 8.90 -4.14
N ARG A 107 18.94 8.51 -5.37
CA ARG A 107 20.03 9.17 -6.13
C ARG A 107 19.74 10.63 -6.50
N ASN A 108 18.47 11.04 -6.47
CA ASN A 108 18.03 12.36 -6.89
C ASN A 108 17.74 13.32 -5.72
N ASP A 109 18.20 12.99 -4.50
CA ASP A 109 18.00 13.77 -3.26
C ASP A 109 16.56 14.27 -3.06
N GLY A 110 15.62 13.33 -3.14
CA GLY A 110 14.19 13.59 -2.92
C GLY A 110 13.74 13.16 -1.52
N ILE A 111 12.64 12.41 -1.47
CA ILE A 111 12.07 11.87 -0.22
C ILE A 111 12.98 10.92 0.54
N PHE A 112 14.01 10.37 -0.10
CA PHE A 112 14.98 9.47 0.52
C PHE A 112 16.35 10.11 0.49
N LYS A 113 17.09 9.94 1.59
CA LYS A 113 18.47 10.37 1.65
C LYS A 113 19.33 9.60 0.64
N PRO A 114 20.23 10.29 -0.09
CA PRO A 114 21.15 9.63 -1.00
C PRO A 114 22.00 8.56 -0.31
N SER A 115 22.16 7.42 -1.00
CA SER A 115 23.12 6.38 -0.66
C SER A 115 23.94 6.07 -1.90
N GLY A 116 25.27 6.03 -1.76
CA GLY A 116 26.16 5.78 -2.90
C GLY A 116 25.94 4.40 -3.52
N TYR A 117 25.86 3.39 -2.67
CA TYR A 117 25.99 1.98 -3.05
C TYR A 117 24.73 1.19 -2.70
N LEU A 118 24.35 0.25 -3.57
CA LEU A 118 23.10 -0.51 -3.39
C LEU A 118 23.16 -1.36 -2.12
N SER A 119 24.29 -2.03 -1.86
CA SER A 119 24.46 -2.80 -0.63
C SER A 119 24.30 -1.92 0.62
N SER A 120 24.96 -0.75 0.64
CA SER A 120 24.86 0.19 1.76
C SER A 120 23.45 0.73 1.94
N PHE A 121 22.73 0.97 0.85
CA PHE A 121 21.32 1.35 0.89
C PHE A 121 20.44 0.25 1.54
N LEU A 122 20.66 -1.01 1.18
CA LEU A 122 19.83 -2.13 1.67
C LEU A 122 20.09 -2.47 3.14
N THR A 123 21.30 -2.26 3.66
CA THR A 123 21.67 -2.65 5.03
C THR A 123 21.75 -1.48 5.99
N GLY A 124 21.89 -0.25 5.48
CA GLY A 124 22.04 0.95 6.27
C GLY A 124 20.71 1.52 6.77
N PRO A 125 20.76 2.49 7.69
CA PRO A 125 19.58 3.21 8.13
C PRO A 125 18.82 3.83 6.97
N PHE A 126 17.50 3.77 7.04
CA PHE A 126 16.62 4.31 6.01
C PHE A 126 15.83 5.48 6.54
N GLU A 127 16.02 6.65 5.93
CA GLU A 127 15.37 7.91 6.30
C GLU A 127 14.42 8.31 5.18
N ILE A 128 13.16 8.58 5.55
CA ILE A 128 12.13 9.07 4.63
C ILE A 128 11.60 10.41 5.14
N ARG A 129 11.60 11.40 4.24
CA ARG A 129 11.04 12.73 4.47
C ARG A 129 9.61 12.80 3.95
N GLN A 130 8.76 13.56 4.64
CA GLN A 130 7.46 13.91 4.11
C GLN A 130 7.60 14.72 2.80
N ASP A 131 6.80 14.35 1.81
CA ASP A 131 6.81 14.94 0.46
C ASP A 131 6.03 16.27 0.38
N PHE A 132 6.10 17.09 1.43
CA PHE A 132 5.45 18.41 1.47
C PHE A 132 6.47 19.49 1.13
N THR A 133 6.12 20.40 0.23
CA THR A 133 6.99 21.48 -0.29
C THR A 133 7.25 22.61 0.71
N GLU A 134 6.71 22.53 1.94
CA GLU A 134 6.76 23.58 2.96
C GLU A 134 7.76 23.31 4.10
N PRO A 135 8.25 24.37 4.80
CA PRO A 135 9.12 24.22 5.96
C PRO A 135 8.44 23.45 7.11
N LYS A 136 9.24 22.65 7.86
CA LYS A 136 8.86 21.72 8.96
C LYS A 136 8.41 20.31 8.54
N GLN A 137 9.18 19.68 7.65
CA GLN A 137 8.98 18.27 7.29
C GLN A 137 9.33 17.34 8.46
N MET A 138 8.44 16.39 8.75
CA MET A 138 8.78 15.28 9.63
C MET A 138 9.64 14.26 8.87
N GLU A 139 10.68 13.77 9.52
CA GLU A 139 11.49 12.65 9.02
C GLU A 139 11.19 11.40 9.86
N TYR A 140 11.09 10.25 9.18
CA TYR A 140 11.01 8.96 9.83
C TYR A 140 12.29 8.19 9.57
N ARG A 141 12.74 7.45 10.58
CA ARG A 141 13.96 6.64 10.51
C ARG A 141 13.63 5.19 10.82
N TYR A 142 14.11 4.32 9.95
CA TYR A 142 13.97 2.87 10.02
C TYR A 142 15.35 2.21 10.07
N ARG A 143 15.39 0.96 10.54
CA ARG A 143 16.64 0.20 10.61
C ARG A 143 17.27 0.03 9.23
N ASN A 144 16.44 -0.27 8.23
CA ASN A 144 16.80 -0.41 6.82
C ASN A 144 15.54 -0.30 5.93
N PRO A 145 15.65 -0.31 4.59
CA PRO A 145 14.49 -0.20 3.72
C PRO A 145 13.49 -1.35 3.87
N SER A 146 13.94 -2.58 4.14
CA SER A 146 13.06 -3.74 4.36
C SER A 146 12.20 -3.54 5.61
N ASP A 147 12.79 -3.00 6.68
CA ASP A 147 12.08 -2.66 7.93
C ASP A 147 10.95 -1.65 7.69
N TYR A 148 11.20 -0.60 6.90
CA TYR A 148 10.13 0.31 6.50
C TYR A 148 9.01 -0.39 5.72
N TRP A 149 9.37 -1.24 4.75
CA TRP A 149 8.40 -2.02 3.98
C TRP A 149 7.54 -2.89 4.91
N ASN A 150 8.16 -3.67 5.80
CA ASN A 150 7.46 -4.53 6.76
C ASN A 150 6.54 -3.70 7.64
N GLN A 151 7.04 -2.64 8.28
CA GLN A 151 6.26 -1.84 9.21
C GLN A 151 5.05 -1.16 8.56
N PHE A 152 5.21 -0.62 7.33
CA PHE A 152 4.10 0.01 6.61
C PHE A 152 2.99 -1.01 6.32
N TYR A 153 3.33 -2.15 5.71
CA TYR A 153 2.33 -3.13 5.30
C TYR A 153 1.75 -3.90 6.50
N PHE A 154 2.55 -4.14 7.54
CA PHE A 154 2.07 -4.67 8.83
C PHE A 154 1.05 -3.71 9.46
N ALA A 155 1.30 -2.40 9.48
CA ALA A 155 0.37 -1.44 10.06
C ALA A 155 -0.98 -1.42 9.32
N MET A 156 -0.96 -1.47 7.98
CA MET A 156 -2.19 -1.56 7.17
C MET A 156 -2.95 -2.86 7.41
N GLU A 157 -2.23 -3.97 7.54
CA GLU A 157 -2.83 -5.27 7.86
C GLU A 157 -3.41 -5.29 9.29
N ALA A 158 -2.70 -4.71 10.25
CA ALA A 158 -3.18 -4.57 11.61
C ALA A 158 -4.45 -3.73 11.67
N LEU A 159 -4.51 -2.63 10.91
CA LEU A 159 -5.72 -1.81 10.76
C LEU A 159 -6.88 -2.61 10.14
N ARG A 160 -6.62 -3.40 9.08
CA ARG A 160 -7.63 -4.30 8.50
C ARG A 160 -8.20 -5.27 9.54
N ARG A 161 -7.37 -5.82 10.43
CA ARG A 161 -7.79 -6.74 11.50
C ARG A 161 -8.67 -6.08 12.57
N THR A 162 -8.68 -4.75 12.68
CA THR A 162 -9.64 -4.04 13.55
C THR A 162 -11.03 -3.90 12.93
N GLY A 163 -11.24 -4.41 11.72
CA GLY A 163 -12.47 -4.27 10.95
C GLY A 163 -12.51 -3.02 10.05
N ALA A 164 -11.42 -2.26 9.96
CA ALA A 164 -11.36 -1.13 9.04
C ALA A 164 -11.42 -1.62 7.57
N PRO A 165 -12.11 -0.90 6.68
CA PRO A 165 -12.23 -1.27 5.27
C PRO A 165 -10.89 -1.05 4.55
N VAL A 166 -10.04 -2.07 4.53
CA VAL A 166 -8.71 -2.05 3.90
C VAL A 166 -8.62 -3.17 2.86
N HIS A 167 -8.23 -2.82 1.63
CA HIS A 167 -8.03 -3.75 0.52
C HIS A 167 -6.63 -3.62 -0.07
N PHE A 168 -5.85 -4.69 0.00
CA PHE A 168 -4.54 -4.74 -0.64
C PHE A 168 -4.66 -5.03 -2.13
N VAL A 169 -3.88 -4.31 -2.94
CA VAL A 169 -3.77 -4.53 -4.39
C VAL A 169 -2.29 -4.67 -4.75
N CYS A 170 -1.95 -5.79 -5.39
CA CYS A 170 -0.62 -6.02 -5.93
C CYS A 170 -0.38 -5.13 -7.15
N TYR A 171 0.69 -4.34 -7.14
CA TYR A 171 1.09 -3.51 -8.27
C TYR A 171 1.31 -4.33 -9.54
N GLU A 172 1.91 -5.51 -9.41
CA GLU A 172 2.22 -6.38 -10.55
C GLU A 172 0.93 -6.91 -11.21
N GLU A 173 -0.09 -7.24 -10.40
CA GLU A 173 -1.41 -7.61 -10.89
C GLU A 173 -2.14 -6.42 -11.52
N LEU A 174 -2.09 -5.24 -10.90
CA LEU A 174 -2.71 -4.04 -11.48
C LEU A 174 -2.07 -3.67 -12.83
N ALA A 175 -0.76 -3.84 -12.96
CA ALA A 175 -0.04 -3.54 -14.20
C ALA A 175 -0.30 -4.58 -15.31
N SER A 176 -0.49 -5.86 -14.94
CA SER A 176 -0.61 -6.97 -15.91
C SER A 176 -2.06 -7.34 -16.23
N PHE A 177 -2.94 -7.26 -15.23
CA PHE A 177 -4.36 -7.65 -15.28
C PHE A 177 -5.26 -6.55 -14.69
N PRO A 178 -5.19 -5.30 -15.20
CA PRO A 178 -5.87 -4.16 -14.60
C PRO A 178 -7.39 -4.34 -14.46
N ALA A 179 -8.04 -5.03 -15.40
CA ALA A 179 -9.48 -5.31 -15.33
C ALA A 179 -9.86 -6.19 -14.13
N SER A 180 -9.03 -7.17 -13.79
CA SER A 180 -9.24 -8.03 -12.62
C SER A 180 -9.04 -7.25 -11.32
N SER A 181 -8.02 -6.40 -11.25
CA SER A 181 -7.82 -5.52 -10.09
C SER A 181 -8.96 -4.51 -9.91
N LEU A 182 -9.46 -3.90 -10.99
CA LEU A 182 -10.60 -2.99 -10.95
C LEU A 182 -11.90 -3.70 -10.53
N ASN A 183 -12.12 -4.93 -11.01
CA ASN A 183 -13.22 -5.77 -10.55
C ASN A 183 -13.13 -6.03 -9.03
N SER A 184 -11.97 -6.42 -8.52
CA SER A 184 -11.74 -6.63 -7.08
C SER A 184 -12.01 -5.35 -6.27
N ILE A 185 -11.45 -4.21 -6.70
CA ILE A 185 -11.66 -2.92 -6.05
C ILE A 185 -13.15 -2.53 -6.05
N SER A 186 -13.85 -2.69 -7.18
CA SER A 186 -15.27 -2.33 -7.28
C SER A 186 -16.17 -3.14 -6.34
N ARG A 187 -15.84 -4.41 -6.11
CA ARG A 187 -16.54 -5.26 -5.12
C ARG A 187 -16.22 -4.85 -3.70
N PHE A 188 -14.96 -4.54 -3.42
CA PHE A 188 -14.55 -4.03 -2.11
C PHE A 188 -15.24 -2.71 -1.75
N LEU A 189 -15.42 -1.83 -2.73
CA LEU A 189 -16.14 -0.56 -2.57
C LEU A 189 -17.66 -0.69 -2.57
N ASP A 190 -18.19 -1.91 -2.70
CA ASP A 190 -19.63 -2.21 -2.77
C ASP A 190 -20.35 -1.36 -3.84
N LEU A 191 -19.73 -1.21 -5.01
CA LEU A 191 -20.35 -0.48 -6.11
C LEU A 191 -21.56 -1.26 -6.63
N SER A 192 -22.68 -0.57 -6.84
CA SER A 192 -23.95 -1.14 -7.31
C SER A 192 -23.83 -1.92 -8.62
N SER A 193 -22.84 -1.61 -9.44
CA SER A 193 -22.45 -2.36 -10.63
C SER A 193 -20.95 -2.61 -10.60
N PRO A 194 -20.50 -3.80 -10.13
CA PRO A 194 -19.10 -4.15 -10.14
C PRO A 194 -18.50 -4.08 -11.55
N PHE A 195 -17.24 -3.65 -11.64
CA PHE A 195 -16.53 -3.54 -12.90
C PHE A 195 -16.36 -4.92 -13.54
N ASP A 196 -16.65 -5.06 -14.82
CA ASP A 196 -16.52 -6.34 -15.52
C ASP A 196 -15.04 -6.69 -15.78
N ALA A 197 -14.59 -7.85 -15.27
CA ALA A 197 -13.22 -8.33 -15.44
C ALA A 197 -12.88 -8.68 -16.90
N GLY A 198 -13.88 -8.86 -17.78
CA GLY A 198 -13.71 -9.05 -19.22
C GLY A 198 -13.52 -7.75 -20.01
N SER A 199 -13.70 -6.59 -19.37
CA SER A 199 -13.60 -5.29 -20.04
C SER A 199 -12.16 -4.91 -20.38
N ALA A 200 -11.98 -4.26 -21.54
CA ALA A 200 -10.69 -3.73 -21.94
C ALA A 200 -10.30 -2.51 -21.09
N VAL A 201 -9.07 -2.53 -20.55
CA VAL A 201 -8.52 -1.42 -19.77
C VAL A 201 -7.27 -0.90 -20.44
N ALA A 202 -7.28 0.38 -20.79
CA ALA A 202 -6.16 1.06 -21.41
C ALA A 202 -5.21 1.59 -20.32
N MET A 203 -3.95 1.18 -20.41
CA MET A 203 -2.88 1.73 -19.58
C MET A 203 -2.54 3.15 -20.04
N PRO A 204 -2.07 4.03 -19.13
CA PRO A 204 -1.62 5.35 -19.52
C PRO A 204 -0.46 5.24 -20.52
N GLN A 205 -0.43 6.10 -21.53
CA GLN A 205 0.66 6.11 -22.53
C GLN A 205 1.98 6.62 -21.93
N HIS A 206 1.87 7.56 -20.98
CA HIS A 206 2.99 8.21 -20.34
C HIS A 206 3.02 7.93 -18.84
N ALA A 207 4.22 8.03 -18.26
CA ALA A 207 4.44 7.93 -16.83
C ALA A 207 3.64 9.03 -16.12
N LEU A 208 2.91 8.62 -15.09
CA LEU A 208 2.11 9.53 -14.27
C LEU A 208 3.05 10.28 -13.31
N GLY A 209 2.92 11.61 -13.28
CA GLY A 209 3.65 12.48 -12.36
C GLY A 209 3.30 12.20 -10.90
N ALA A 210 4.05 12.80 -9.97
CA ALA A 210 3.66 12.84 -8.56
C ALA A 210 2.31 13.57 -8.43
N SER A 211 1.43 13.07 -7.57
CA SER A 211 0.16 13.71 -7.24
C SER A 211 -0.03 13.62 -5.73
N ASN A 212 -0.45 14.73 -5.15
CA ASN A 212 -0.94 14.85 -3.79
C ASN A 212 -2.32 15.53 -3.85
N ASP A 213 -3.04 15.58 -2.73
CA ASP A 213 -4.39 16.18 -2.70
C ASP A 213 -4.36 17.72 -2.69
N ILE A 214 -3.17 18.31 -2.53
CA ILE A 214 -2.98 19.75 -2.26
C ILE A 214 -2.61 20.51 -3.53
N ASP A 215 -1.88 19.87 -4.45
CA ASP A 215 -1.41 20.46 -5.70
C ASP A 215 -2.41 20.20 -6.83
N GLN A 216 -3.27 21.19 -7.12
CA GLN A 216 -4.14 21.20 -8.31
C GLN A 216 -3.41 21.55 -9.61
N ALA A 217 -2.12 21.87 -9.56
CA ALA A 217 -1.35 22.25 -10.75
C ALA A 217 -0.97 21.01 -11.56
N GLY A 218 -1.64 20.83 -12.71
CA GLY A 218 -1.30 19.81 -13.68
C GLY A 218 0.18 19.85 -14.05
N SER A 219 0.88 18.73 -13.94
CA SER A 219 2.29 18.65 -14.32
C SER A 219 2.45 19.05 -15.79
N SER A 220 3.36 19.98 -16.07
CA SER A 220 3.73 20.42 -17.41
C SER A 220 4.00 19.21 -18.34
N THR A 221 3.51 19.32 -19.58
CA THR A 221 3.58 18.29 -20.63
C THR A 221 4.97 18.11 -21.25
N GLU A 222 5.98 18.84 -20.79
CA GLU A 222 7.34 18.77 -21.32
C GLU A 222 8.13 17.65 -20.63
N ASN A 223 8.64 16.69 -21.41
CA ASN A 223 9.44 15.51 -20.99
C ASN A 223 8.67 14.34 -20.32
N GLN A 224 7.50 13.96 -20.84
CA GLN A 224 6.80 12.77 -20.37
C GLN A 224 7.46 11.46 -20.82
N THR A 225 8.07 10.73 -19.88
CA THR A 225 8.62 9.40 -20.15
C THR A 225 7.49 8.41 -20.49
N PRO A 226 7.66 7.45 -21.42
CA PRO A 226 6.66 6.41 -21.66
C PRO A 226 6.32 5.63 -20.39
N PHE A 227 5.05 5.23 -20.24
CA PHE A 227 4.69 4.27 -19.20
C PHE A 227 5.31 2.91 -19.53
N ASP A 228 5.97 2.31 -18.56
CA ASP A 228 6.72 1.07 -18.73
C ASP A 228 6.20 0.02 -17.73
N PRO A 229 5.30 -0.89 -18.15
CA PRO A 229 4.80 -1.95 -17.29
C PRO A 229 5.89 -2.96 -16.91
N ALA A 230 6.98 -3.07 -17.67
CA ALA A 230 8.09 -3.97 -17.36
C ALA A 230 8.83 -3.55 -16.06
N ARG A 231 8.55 -2.37 -15.51
CA ARG A 231 8.99 -1.98 -14.16
C ARG A 231 8.32 -2.77 -13.02
N ALA A 232 7.30 -3.57 -13.34
CA ALA A 232 6.69 -4.55 -12.44
C ALA A 232 7.37 -5.93 -12.52
N GLU A 233 8.24 -6.18 -13.50
CA GLU A 233 8.78 -7.53 -13.71
C GLU A 233 9.86 -7.90 -12.68
N LEU A 234 9.54 -8.92 -11.87
CA LEU A 234 10.45 -9.45 -10.85
C LEU A 234 11.77 -9.95 -11.44
N ALA A 235 11.74 -10.73 -12.53
CA ALA A 235 12.95 -11.27 -13.17
C ALA A 235 13.90 -10.16 -13.64
N SER A 236 13.35 -9.09 -14.22
CA SER A 236 14.10 -7.92 -14.65
C SER A 236 14.74 -7.19 -13.47
N ALA A 237 14.00 -7.03 -12.36
CA ALA A 237 14.56 -6.46 -11.13
C ALA A 237 15.65 -7.34 -10.51
N LEU A 238 15.45 -8.66 -10.45
CA LEU A 238 16.44 -9.63 -9.97
C LEU A 238 17.75 -9.57 -10.79
N ALA A 239 17.65 -9.47 -12.12
CA ALA A 239 18.82 -9.30 -12.99
C ALA A 239 19.53 -7.95 -12.78
N ARG A 240 18.82 -6.93 -12.28
CA ARG A 240 19.37 -5.59 -12.00
C ARG A 240 20.04 -5.49 -10.63
N ILE A 241 19.42 -6.07 -9.60
CA ILE A 241 19.90 -6.03 -8.21
C ILE A 241 20.95 -7.10 -7.92
N GLY A 242 20.88 -8.24 -8.61
CA GLY A 242 21.69 -9.42 -8.31
C GLY A 242 21.11 -10.25 -7.15
N TRP A 243 21.27 -11.57 -7.25
CA TRP A 243 20.79 -12.53 -6.25
C TRP A 243 21.30 -12.28 -4.82
N ARG A 244 22.57 -11.88 -4.65
CA ARG A 244 23.11 -11.59 -3.31
C ARG A 244 22.35 -10.45 -2.60
N ASN A 245 22.08 -9.37 -3.32
CA ASN A 245 21.31 -8.25 -2.77
C ASN A 245 19.84 -8.62 -2.58
N ALA A 246 19.27 -9.41 -3.51
CA ALA A 246 17.92 -9.96 -3.33
C ALA A 246 17.83 -10.81 -2.05
N MET A 247 18.83 -11.64 -1.75
CA MET A 247 18.88 -12.42 -0.50
C MET A 247 18.95 -11.54 0.74
N THR A 248 19.67 -10.41 0.70
CA THR A 248 19.64 -9.42 1.79
C THR A 248 18.22 -8.90 2.03
N ILE A 249 17.49 -8.57 0.96
CA ILE A 249 16.08 -8.15 1.06
C ILE A 249 15.23 -9.28 1.65
N LEU A 250 15.28 -10.47 1.04
CA LEU A 250 14.42 -11.60 1.42
C LEU A 250 14.65 -12.09 2.85
N ARG A 251 15.86 -11.94 3.39
CA ARG A 251 16.17 -12.27 4.80
C ARG A 251 15.47 -11.33 5.78
N ASP A 252 15.33 -10.06 5.41
CA ASP A 252 14.85 -8.99 6.28
C ASP A 252 13.36 -8.67 6.03
N ILE A 253 12.68 -9.37 5.12
CA ILE A 253 11.24 -9.25 4.86
C ILE A 253 10.47 -10.36 5.58
N ASP A 254 9.37 -9.99 6.22
CA ASP A 254 8.54 -10.88 7.04
C ASP A 254 7.50 -11.65 6.20
N ASP A 255 7.40 -12.97 6.43
CA ASP A 255 6.53 -13.85 5.61
C ASP A 255 5.03 -13.61 5.84
N ASP A 256 4.65 -13.24 7.05
CA ASP A 256 3.26 -12.93 7.40
C ASP A 256 2.80 -11.64 6.70
N VAL A 257 3.66 -10.62 6.62
CA VAL A 257 3.41 -9.39 5.85
C VAL A 257 3.35 -9.69 4.35
N MET A 258 4.23 -10.55 3.83
CA MET A 258 4.18 -10.99 2.43
C MET A 258 2.88 -11.75 2.12
N SER A 259 2.41 -12.59 3.04
CA SER A 259 1.16 -13.32 2.88
C SER A 259 -0.05 -12.38 2.94
N ALA A 260 -0.06 -11.43 3.88
CA ALA A 260 -1.13 -10.44 4.02
C ALA A 260 -1.26 -9.53 2.78
N THR A 261 -0.15 -9.25 2.11
CA THR A 261 -0.11 -8.44 0.89
C THR A 261 -0.31 -9.25 -0.40
N GLY A 262 -0.77 -10.51 -0.31
CA GLY A 262 -1.16 -11.33 -1.47
C GLY A 262 -0.02 -12.12 -2.12
N ARG A 263 1.14 -12.24 -1.48
CA ARG A 263 2.35 -12.86 -2.05
C ARG A 263 2.88 -14.01 -1.19
N ALA A 264 1.99 -14.91 -0.78
CA ALA A 264 2.39 -16.13 -0.09
C ALA A 264 3.42 -16.93 -0.92
N GLY A 265 4.49 -17.39 -0.27
CA GLY A 265 5.54 -18.17 -0.96
C GLY A 265 6.50 -17.34 -1.83
N PHE A 266 6.54 -16.01 -1.68
CA PHE A 266 7.36 -15.12 -2.50
C PHE A 266 8.84 -15.49 -2.56
N ARG A 267 9.45 -15.98 -1.47
CA ARG A 267 10.87 -16.40 -1.50
C ARG A 267 11.14 -17.55 -2.48
N LYS A 268 10.16 -18.45 -2.66
CA LYS A 268 10.23 -19.50 -3.69
C LYS A 268 10.09 -18.87 -5.08
N MET A 269 9.12 -17.99 -5.27
CA MET A 269 8.92 -17.26 -6.52
C MET A 269 10.18 -16.49 -6.97
N CYS A 270 10.88 -15.83 -6.05
CA CYS A 270 12.15 -15.16 -6.36
C CYS A 270 13.24 -16.13 -6.81
N ARG A 271 13.35 -17.30 -6.17
CA ARG A 271 14.32 -18.33 -6.56
C ARG A 271 14.01 -18.86 -7.96
N ASP A 272 12.75 -19.11 -8.25
CA ASP A 272 12.30 -19.63 -9.55
C ASP A 272 12.47 -18.58 -10.66
N ALA A 273 12.29 -17.29 -10.34
CA ALA A 273 12.47 -16.18 -11.28
C ALA A 273 13.93 -15.73 -11.46
N ALA A 274 14.85 -16.15 -10.57
CA ALA A 274 16.25 -15.74 -10.63
C ALA A 274 16.99 -16.46 -11.76
N GLY A 275 17.08 -15.82 -12.92
CA GLY A 275 17.83 -16.34 -14.06
C GLY A 275 19.36 -16.22 -13.93
N PRO A 276 20.12 -16.77 -14.91
CA PRO A 276 21.57 -16.72 -14.93
C PRO A 276 22.15 -15.31 -14.76
N ALA A 277 21.51 -14.28 -15.32
CA ALA A 277 21.93 -12.89 -15.19
C ALA A 277 21.92 -12.39 -13.73
N ALA A 278 20.92 -12.78 -12.93
CA ALA A 278 20.85 -12.43 -11.52
C ALA A 278 21.96 -13.13 -10.70
N MET A 279 22.27 -14.37 -11.06
CA MET A 279 23.36 -15.13 -10.44
C MET A 279 24.72 -14.55 -10.81
N LEU A 280 24.97 -14.28 -12.09
CA LEU A 280 26.23 -13.73 -12.58
C LEU A 280 26.53 -12.37 -11.95
N ARG A 281 25.51 -11.51 -11.84
CA ARG A 281 25.64 -10.20 -11.19
C ARG A 281 25.94 -10.27 -9.69
N SER A 282 25.67 -11.41 -9.05
CA SER A 282 26.05 -11.64 -7.65
C SER A 282 27.52 -11.91 -7.45
N LEU A 283 28.21 -12.31 -8.53
CA LEU A 283 29.65 -12.57 -8.54
C LEU A 283 30.44 -11.29 -8.83
N VAL A 284 29.86 -10.36 -9.59
CA VAL A 284 30.46 -9.07 -9.89
C VAL A 284 30.09 -8.10 -8.76
N GLY A 285 30.92 -8.06 -7.72
CA GLY A 285 30.77 -7.17 -6.57
C GLY A 285 30.95 -5.69 -6.91
N PHE A 286 29.98 -5.11 -7.63
CA PHE A 286 29.85 -3.66 -7.69
C PHE A 286 29.06 -3.19 -6.48
N TRP A 287 29.85 -2.72 -5.51
CA TRP A 287 29.52 -1.78 -4.46
C TRP A 287 28.66 -0.66 -5.04
#